data_AF-A0A0Q6FPN1-F1
#
_entry.id   AF-A0A0Q6FPN1-F1
#
_cell.length_a   1.000
_cell.length_b   1.000
_cell.length_c   1.000
_cell.angle_alpha   90.00
_cell.angle_beta   90.00
_cell.angle_gamma   90.00
#
_symmetry.space_group_name_H-M   'P 1'
#
loop_
_entity.id
_entity.type
_entity.pdbx_description
1 polymer ?
#
loop_
_entity_poly.entity_id
_entity_poly.type
_entity_poly.pdbx_seq_one_letter_code
_entity_poly.pdbx_strand_id
1 'polypeptide(L)'
;MTDDGSPLTLVGASGLAREVVAMLTSGPRPPRLSLIDDSPSRWGTTVAGVPVRSHGLDGLRDPGGRWLVCVGRGSSRRDLVRRLLLSGVRPDAFATVVHPSVEVPPGCLVGPGSIVLAGTVLTTDVELGQHVVVMPHVTLTHDDVVDDFATLCAGVSLGGGVHVAEAGYVGMNACVRERTRVGRDSVLGMGSTLLVDLPDHQTWAGNPARPLPSSHEESSA
;
A
#
# COMPACT_ATOMS: atom_id res chain seq x y z
N MET A 1 5.20 -14.52 -1.19
CA MET A 1 5.74 -15.64 -1.98
C MET A 1 4.64 -16.13 -2.93
N THR A 2 4.74 -15.83 -4.23
CA THR A 2 3.83 -16.32 -5.28
C THR A 2 4.63 -17.21 -6.21
N ASP A 3 4.74 -18.51 -5.89
CA ASP A 3 5.69 -19.45 -6.52
C ASP A 3 5.02 -20.55 -7.37
N ASP A 4 3.72 -20.46 -7.64
CA ASP A 4 3.00 -21.48 -8.41
C ASP A 4 2.92 -21.19 -9.93
N GLY A 5 3.56 -20.11 -10.39
CA GLY A 5 3.47 -19.67 -11.79
C GLY A 5 2.07 -19.18 -12.21
N SER A 6 1.16 -18.97 -11.25
CA SER A 6 -0.17 -18.43 -11.52
C SER A 6 -0.08 -17.01 -12.11
N PRO A 7 -0.96 -16.66 -13.07
CA PRO A 7 -1.02 -15.30 -13.58
C PRO A 7 -1.33 -14.32 -12.44
N LEU A 8 -0.59 -13.21 -12.39
CA LEU A 8 -0.81 -12.12 -11.46
C LEU A 8 -1.36 -10.90 -12.21
N THR A 9 -2.55 -10.45 -11.81
CA THR A 9 -3.16 -9.23 -12.34
C THR A 9 -2.96 -8.09 -11.36
N LEU A 10 -2.29 -7.03 -11.83
CA LEU A 10 -2.05 -5.81 -11.09
C LEU A 10 -3.18 -4.81 -11.37
N VAL A 11 -3.84 -4.31 -10.34
CA VAL A 11 -4.95 -3.36 -10.43
C VAL A 11 -4.45 -1.95 -10.17
N GLY A 12 -4.65 -1.05 -11.13
CA GLY A 12 -4.11 0.30 -11.15
C GLY A 12 -2.75 0.36 -11.84
N ALA A 13 -2.70 0.98 -13.02
CA ALA A 13 -1.50 1.22 -13.82
C ALA A 13 -0.70 2.44 -13.30
N SER A 14 -0.37 2.40 -12.01
CA SER A 14 0.22 3.50 -11.25
C SER A 14 1.76 3.45 -11.19
N GLY A 15 2.38 4.43 -10.52
CA GLY A 15 3.80 4.36 -10.16
C GLY A 15 4.14 3.14 -9.29
N LEU A 16 3.27 2.83 -8.31
CA LEU A 16 3.42 1.64 -7.46
C LEU A 16 3.39 0.34 -8.27
N ALA A 17 2.56 0.27 -9.31
CA ALA A 17 2.55 -0.89 -10.21
C ALA A 17 3.89 -1.04 -10.95
N ARG A 18 4.50 0.07 -11.39
CA ARG A 18 5.82 0.03 -12.05
C ARG A 18 6.90 -0.50 -11.10
N GLU A 19 6.88 -0.10 -9.83
CA GLU A 19 7.81 -0.59 -8.82
C GLU A 19 7.61 -2.09 -8.55
N VAL A 20 6.35 -2.54 -8.41
CA VAL A 20 6.03 -3.96 -8.27
C VAL A 20 6.49 -4.77 -9.48
N VAL A 21 6.25 -4.26 -10.70
CA VAL A 21 6.73 -4.92 -11.93
C VAL A 21 8.23 -5.07 -11.90
N ALA A 22 8.98 -4.00 -11.60
CA ALA A 22 10.44 -4.03 -11.56
C ALA A 22 10.97 -5.06 -10.53
N MET A 23 10.36 -5.12 -9.34
CA MET A 23 10.68 -6.11 -8.33
C MET A 23 10.43 -7.54 -8.83
N LEU A 24 9.22 -7.81 -9.35
CA LEU A 24 8.82 -9.17 -9.75
C LEU A 24 9.57 -9.67 -10.98
N THR A 25 9.96 -8.77 -11.91
CA THR A 25 10.71 -9.15 -13.12
C THR A 25 12.20 -9.33 -12.89
N SER A 26 12.74 -8.79 -11.79
CA SER A 26 14.14 -9.00 -11.39
C SER A 26 14.41 -10.37 -10.77
N GLY A 27 13.37 -11.11 -10.39
CA GLY A 27 13.48 -12.44 -9.80
C GLY A 27 13.81 -13.54 -10.82
N PRO A 28 14.29 -14.71 -10.36
CA PRO A 28 14.71 -15.81 -11.24
C PRO A 28 13.54 -16.46 -12.01
N ARG A 29 12.30 -16.31 -11.54
CA ARG A 29 11.09 -16.85 -12.15
C ARG A 29 9.98 -15.80 -12.12
N PRO A 30 9.96 -14.84 -13.06
CA PRO A 30 8.96 -13.80 -13.06
C PRO A 30 7.57 -14.38 -13.36
N PRO A 31 6.53 -13.99 -12.61
CA PRO A 31 5.16 -14.43 -12.90
C PRO A 31 4.67 -13.83 -14.21
N ARG A 32 3.62 -14.41 -14.81
CA ARG A 32 2.92 -13.80 -15.94
C ARG A 32 2.11 -12.61 -15.43
N LEU A 33 2.50 -11.41 -15.83
CA LEU A 33 1.87 -10.16 -15.39
C LEU A 33 0.84 -9.66 -16.40
N SER A 34 -0.26 -9.12 -15.91
CA SER A 34 -1.17 -8.26 -16.67
C SER A 34 -1.62 -7.08 -15.80
N LEU A 35 -1.98 -5.97 -16.42
CA LEU A 35 -2.51 -4.80 -15.72
C LEU A 35 -3.98 -4.57 -16.06
N ILE A 36 -4.73 -4.06 -15.10
CA ILE A 36 -6.07 -3.52 -15.30
C ILE A 36 -6.14 -2.13 -14.72
N ASP A 37 -6.78 -1.21 -15.43
CA ASP A 37 -6.96 0.17 -14.99
C ASP A 37 -8.30 0.66 -15.52
N ASP A 38 -9.03 1.44 -14.73
CA ASP A 38 -10.33 1.95 -15.15
C ASP A 38 -10.23 3.12 -16.13
N SER A 39 -9.05 3.73 -16.29
CA SER A 39 -8.82 4.81 -17.24
C SER A 39 -8.81 4.28 -18.67
N PRO A 40 -9.79 4.62 -19.52
CA PRO A 40 -9.86 4.09 -20.89
C PRO A 40 -8.68 4.49 -21.77
N SER A 41 -8.03 5.62 -21.46
CA SER A 41 -6.82 6.08 -22.16
C SER A 41 -5.62 5.15 -21.98
N ARG A 42 -5.67 4.23 -20.99
CA ARG A 42 -4.62 3.23 -20.74
C ARG A 42 -4.92 1.88 -21.39
N TRP A 43 -6.13 1.65 -21.87
CA TRP A 43 -6.54 0.35 -22.41
C TRP A 43 -5.73 -0.02 -23.67
N GLY A 44 -5.19 -1.24 -23.70
CA GLY A 44 -4.35 -1.71 -24.80
C GLY A 44 -2.93 -1.10 -24.83
N THR A 45 -2.58 -0.24 -23.86
CA THR A 45 -1.22 0.28 -23.72
C THR A 45 -0.32 -0.67 -22.93
N THR A 46 0.94 -0.28 -22.72
CA THR A 46 1.86 -1.00 -21.82
C THR A 46 2.38 -0.07 -20.73
N VAL A 47 2.66 -0.63 -19.56
CA VAL A 47 3.28 0.06 -18.43
C VAL A 47 4.39 -0.83 -17.88
N ALA A 48 5.62 -0.32 -17.87
CA ALA A 48 6.82 -1.08 -17.53
C ALA A 48 6.95 -2.41 -18.32
N GLY A 49 6.54 -2.41 -19.60
CA GLY A 49 6.56 -3.59 -20.46
C GLY A 49 5.41 -4.59 -20.22
N VAL A 50 4.52 -4.34 -19.27
CA VAL A 50 3.36 -5.18 -18.98
C VAL A 50 2.11 -4.64 -19.70
N PRO A 51 1.33 -5.49 -20.40
CA PRO A 51 0.13 -5.05 -21.11
C PRO A 51 -0.99 -4.66 -20.15
N VAL A 52 -1.64 -3.53 -20.44
CA VAL A 52 -2.89 -3.09 -19.80
C VAL A 52 -4.06 -3.67 -20.60
N ARG A 53 -4.95 -4.41 -19.93
CA ARG A 53 -6.14 -5.01 -20.53
C ARG A 53 -7.02 -3.93 -21.18
N SER A 54 -7.74 -4.31 -22.23
CA SER A 54 -8.60 -3.39 -22.99
C SER A 54 -9.94 -3.09 -22.33
N HIS A 55 -10.02 -3.22 -21.00
CA HIS A 55 -11.20 -3.00 -20.20
C HIS A 55 -10.78 -2.68 -18.75
N GLY A 56 -11.63 -1.93 -18.03
CA GLY A 56 -11.51 -1.73 -16.59
C GLY A 56 -12.11 -2.89 -15.78
N LEU A 57 -12.27 -2.69 -14.47
CA LEU A 57 -12.84 -3.69 -13.57
C LEU A 57 -14.26 -4.13 -13.97
N ASP A 58 -15.04 -3.24 -14.60
CA ASP A 58 -16.42 -3.53 -14.99
C ASP A 58 -16.50 -4.53 -16.17
N GLY A 59 -15.41 -4.68 -16.93
CA GLY A 59 -15.29 -5.67 -18.01
C GLY A 59 -14.74 -7.02 -17.56
N LEU A 60 -14.57 -7.23 -16.25
CA LEU A 60 -13.95 -8.44 -15.71
C LEU A 60 -14.78 -9.68 -16.01
N ARG A 61 -14.17 -10.68 -16.65
CA ARG A 61 -14.74 -12.02 -16.83
C ARG A 61 -13.85 -13.05 -16.13
N ASP A 62 -14.50 -13.98 -15.44
CA ASP A 62 -13.95 -15.07 -14.59
C ASP A 62 -12.41 -15.18 -14.61
N PRO A 63 -11.71 -14.59 -13.64
CA PRO A 63 -10.36 -14.12 -13.87
C PRO A 63 -9.27 -15.04 -13.33
N GLY A 64 -9.61 -16.31 -13.05
CA GLY A 64 -8.76 -17.32 -12.42
C GLY A 64 -7.27 -16.95 -12.33
N GLY A 65 -6.75 -16.77 -11.12
CA GLY A 65 -5.42 -16.23 -10.92
C GLY A 65 -5.33 -15.39 -9.65
N ARG A 66 -4.20 -14.69 -9.50
CA ARG A 66 -3.91 -13.88 -8.33
C ARG A 66 -4.05 -12.40 -8.63
N TRP A 67 -4.31 -11.62 -7.58
CA TRP A 67 -4.65 -10.20 -7.68
C TRP A 67 -3.82 -9.34 -6.75
N LEU A 68 -3.31 -8.22 -7.23
CA LEU A 68 -2.62 -7.24 -6.39
C LEU A 68 -3.10 -5.83 -6.72
N VAL A 69 -3.55 -5.08 -5.72
CA VAL A 69 -4.05 -3.72 -5.94
C VAL A 69 -2.93 -2.71 -5.72
N CYS A 70 -2.41 -2.19 -6.83
CA CYS A 70 -1.27 -1.29 -6.90
C CYS A 70 -1.72 0.18 -6.91
N VAL A 71 -2.45 0.61 -5.89
CA VAL A 71 -2.88 2.01 -5.71
C VAL A 71 -2.38 2.55 -4.39
N GLY A 72 -1.66 3.68 -4.43
CA GLY A 72 -0.97 4.25 -3.27
C GLY A 72 -1.91 4.74 -2.18
N ARG A 73 -3.01 5.43 -2.50
CA ARG A 73 -3.96 5.89 -1.48
C ARG A 73 -4.77 4.71 -0.92
N GLY A 74 -4.76 4.55 0.40
CA GLY A 74 -5.47 3.49 1.11
C GLY A 74 -6.97 3.45 0.83
N SER A 75 -7.63 4.60 0.90
CA SER A 75 -9.08 4.71 0.61
C SER A 75 -9.43 4.24 -0.81
N SER A 76 -8.69 4.68 -1.82
CA SER A 76 -8.90 4.24 -3.20
C SER A 76 -8.63 2.74 -3.38
N ARG A 77 -7.63 2.20 -2.68
CA ARG A 77 -7.33 0.76 -2.69
C ARG A 77 -8.45 -0.06 -2.04
N ARG A 78 -9.00 0.41 -0.93
CA ARG A 78 -10.18 -0.17 -0.24
C ARG A 78 -11.39 -0.23 -1.16
N ASP A 79 -11.67 0.83 -1.91
CA ASP A 79 -12.78 0.88 -2.88
C ASP A 79 -12.59 -0.11 -4.03
N LEU A 80 -11.37 -0.22 -4.56
CA LEU A 80 -11.05 -1.17 -5.63
C LEU A 80 -11.15 -2.62 -5.16
N VAL A 81 -10.66 -2.93 -3.96
CA VAL A 81 -10.79 -4.26 -3.34
C VAL A 81 -12.27 -4.61 -3.15
N ARG A 82 -13.07 -3.68 -2.64
CA ARG A 82 -14.52 -3.88 -2.50
C ARG A 82 -15.17 -4.21 -3.86
N ARG A 83 -14.82 -3.47 -4.92
CA ARG A 83 -15.34 -3.74 -6.28
C ARG A 83 -14.92 -5.11 -6.80
N LEU A 84 -13.67 -5.52 -6.59
CA LEU A 84 -13.18 -6.84 -6.99
C LEU A 84 -13.95 -7.98 -6.29
N LEU A 85 -14.17 -7.84 -4.97
CA LEU A 85 -14.96 -8.80 -4.19
C LEU A 85 -16.41 -8.90 -4.71
N LEU A 86 -17.05 -7.76 -4.99
CA LEU A 86 -18.39 -7.72 -5.57
C LEU A 86 -18.46 -8.33 -6.97
N SER A 87 -17.36 -8.27 -7.73
CA SER A 87 -17.21 -8.92 -9.05
C SER A 87 -16.85 -10.41 -8.95
N GLY A 88 -16.83 -11.00 -7.75
CA GLY A 88 -16.61 -12.44 -7.54
C GLY A 88 -15.16 -12.85 -7.32
N VAL A 89 -14.21 -11.91 -7.19
CA VAL A 89 -12.86 -12.24 -6.75
C VAL A 89 -12.91 -12.73 -5.31
N ARG A 90 -12.32 -13.89 -5.04
CA ARG A 90 -12.30 -14.47 -3.71
C ARG A 90 -11.25 -13.79 -2.82
N PRO A 91 -11.49 -13.62 -1.49
CA PRO A 91 -10.52 -13.01 -0.59
C PRO A 91 -9.13 -13.69 -0.58
N ASP A 92 -9.08 -15.01 -0.76
CA ASP A 92 -7.83 -15.79 -0.82
C ASP A 92 -7.06 -15.62 -2.16
N ALA A 93 -7.67 -14.96 -3.15
CA ALA A 93 -7.04 -14.71 -4.45
C ALA A 93 -6.07 -13.52 -4.43
N PHE A 94 -6.10 -12.67 -3.39
CA PHE A 94 -5.17 -11.56 -3.27
C PHE A 94 -3.74 -12.06 -3.00
N ALA A 95 -2.79 -11.58 -3.80
CA ALA A 95 -1.37 -11.85 -3.66
C ALA A 95 -0.77 -10.93 -2.58
N THR A 96 0.12 -11.48 -1.77
CA THR A 96 1.03 -10.69 -0.94
C THR A 96 2.41 -10.72 -1.57
N VAL A 97 2.97 -9.55 -1.79
CA VAL A 97 4.30 -9.40 -2.40
C VAL A 97 5.22 -8.71 -1.43
N VAL A 98 6.29 -9.41 -1.07
CA VAL A 98 7.37 -8.92 -0.20
C VAL A 98 8.65 -8.98 -1.01
N HIS A 99 9.39 -7.88 -1.05
CA HIS A 99 10.66 -7.81 -1.74
C HIS A 99 11.65 -8.85 -1.19
N PRO A 100 12.42 -9.56 -2.03
CA PRO A 100 13.30 -10.64 -1.57
C PRO A 100 14.38 -10.23 -0.55
N SER A 101 14.72 -8.93 -0.48
CA SER A 101 15.67 -8.40 0.49
C SER A 101 15.07 -8.13 1.88
N VAL A 102 13.75 -8.27 2.05
CA VAL A 102 13.07 -7.98 3.31
C VAL A 102 12.95 -9.28 4.10
N GLU A 103 13.60 -9.30 5.26
CA GLU A 103 13.39 -10.36 6.25
C GLU A 103 12.08 -10.11 6.98
N VAL A 104 11.28 -11.17 7.14
CA VAL A 104 10.08 -11.16 8.00
C VAL A 104 10.40 -12.06 9.20
N PRO A 105 10.81 -11.48 10.34
CA PRO A 105 11.19 -12.26 11.51
C PRO A 105 10.04 -13.12 12.05
N PRO A 106 10.33 -14.19 12.82
CA PRO A 106 9.31 -14.90 13.59
C PRO A 106 8.53 -13.92 14.47
N GLY A 107 7.20 -14.04 14.50
CA GLY A 107 6.30 -13.12 15.23
C GLY A 107 5.79 -11.96 14.38
N CYS A 108 6.49 -11.56 13.32
CA CYS A 108 5.98 -10.58 12.37
C CYS A 108 4.99 -11.20 11.39
N LEU A 109 3.94 -10.45 11.04
CA LEU A 109 2.87 -10.88 10.14
C LEU A 109 2.70 -9.91 8.97
N VAL A 110 2.43 -10.46 7.78
CA VAL A 110 2.09 -9.67 6.58
C VAL A 110 0.81 -10.20 5.96
N GLY A 111 -0.25 -9.40 6.02
CA GLY A 111 -1.58 -9.77 5.56
C GLY A 111 -1.71 -9.96 4.04
N PRO A 112 -2.80 -10.62 3.59
CA PRO A 112 -3.13 -10.81 2.18
C PRO A 112 -3.25 -9.47 1.45
N GLY A 113 -2.79 -9.41 0.19
CA GLY A 113 -2.93 -8.23 -0.65
C GLY A 113 -1.88 -7.14 -0.40
N SER A 114 -1.03 -7.30 0.62
CA SER A 114 -0.04 -6.30 1.02
C SER A 114 1.20 -6.30 0.11
N ILE A 115 1.81 -5.12 0.00
CA ILE A 115 3.01 -4.86 -0.81
C ILE A 115 4.09 -4.33 0.15
N VAL A 116 5.22 -5.01 0.23
CA VAL A 116 6.38 -4.59 1.02
C VAL A 116 7.59 -4.48 0.11
N LEU A 117 8.14 -3.28 -0.04
CA LEU A 117 9.21 -2.98 -0.99
C LEU A 117 10.61 -3.01 -0.35
N ALA A 118 11.63 -2.83 -1.18
CA ALA A 118 13.02 -3.05 -0.81
C ALA A 118 13.48 -2.18 0.37
N GLY A 119 14.35 -2.75 1.21
CA GLY A 119 14.95 -2.03 2.33
C GLY A 119 14.02 -1.78 3.52
N THR A 120 12.79 -2.31 3.51
CA THR A 120 11.94 -2.33 4.70
C THR A 120 12.57 -3.16 5.80
N VAL A 121 12.50 -2.65 7.03
CA VAL A 121 12.93 -3.34 8.26
C VAL A 121 11.72 -3.59 9.14
N LEU A 122 11.54 -4.84 9.55
CA LEU A 122 10.59 -5.30 10.57
C LEU A 122 11.45 -5.85 11.72
N THR A 123 11.28 -5.33 12.95
CA THR A 123 12.11 -5.81 14.08
C THR A 123 11.56 -7.07 14.75
N THR A 124 10.53 -6.95 15.61
CA THR A 124 9.84 -8.07 16.25
C THR A 124 8.38 -7.72 16.48
N ASP A 125 7.50 -8.72 16.38
CA ASP A 125 6.07 -8.58 16.72
C ASP A 125 5.37 -7.43 15.97
N VAL A 126 5.76 -7.22 14.70
CA VAL A 126 5.12 -6.25 13.81
C VAL A 126 3.95 -6.91 13.08
N GLU A 127 2.79 -6.28 13.12
CA GLU A 127 1.59 -6.75 12.44
C GLU A 127 1.23 -5.82 11.28
N LEU A 128 1.35 -6.31 10.04
CA LEU A 128 0.80 -5.65 8.87
C LEU A 128 -0.51 -6.33 8.45
N GLY A 129 -1.59 -5.56 8.42
CA GLY A 129 -2.91 -5.98 7.98
C GLY A 129 -3.00 -6.28 6.48
N GLN A 130 -4.23 -6.34 5.98
CA GLN A 130 -4.54 -6.64 4.59
C GLN A 130 -4.35 -5.42 3.70
N HIS A 131 -3.86 -5.65 2.49
CA HIS A 131 -3.68 -4.58 1.50
C HIS A 131 -2.89 -3.39 2.04
N VAL A 132 -1.90 -3.59 2.91
CA VAL A 132 -0.99 -2.54 3.37
C VAL A 132 0.06 -2.27 2.27
N VAL A 133 0.44 -1.01 2.09
CA VAL A 133 1.56 -0.65 1.21
C VAL A 133 2.69 -0.09 2.05
N VAL A 134 3.81 -0.79 2.06
CA VAL A 134 5.06 -0.37 2.67
C VAL A 134 6.06 -0.07 1.56
N MET A 135 6.32 1.21 1.34
CA MET A 135 7.26 1.70 0.33
C MET A 135 8.72 1.48 0.76
N PRO A 136 9.72 1.75 -0.11
CA PRO A 136 11.10 1.43 0.20
C PRO A 136 11.64 2.09 1.47
N HIS A 137 12.55 1.42 2.15
CA HIS A 137 13.28 1.95 3.31
C HIS A 137 12.40 2.37 4.51
N VAL A 138 11.21 1.77 4.67
CA VAL A 138 10.40 1.96 5.88
C VAL A 138 10.96 1.14 7.04
N THR A 139 11.05 1.72 8.22
CA THR A 139 11.43 1.03 9.46
C THR A 139 10.23 0.89 10.38
N LEU A 140 9.85 -0.34 10.72
CA LEU A 140 8.86 -0.70 11.73
C LEU A 140 9.57 -1.38 12.90
N THR A 141 9.36 -0.83 14.09
CA THR A 141 10.00 -1.30 15.33
C THR A 141 9.07 -2.23 16.09
N HIS A 142 9.38 -2.54 17.34
CA HIS A 142 8.69 -3.60 18.07
C HIS A 142 7.23 -3.22 18.36
N ASP A 143 6.34 -4.20 18.33
CA ASP A 143 4.90 -4.04 18.66
C ASP A 143 4.12 -3.09 17.73
N ASP A 144 4.67 -2.71 16.57
CA ASP A 144 3.96 -1.85 15.62
C ASP A 144 2.79 -2.60 14.96
N VAL A 145 1.62 -1.96 14.93
CA VAL A 145 0.41 -2.47 14.28
C VAL A 145 0.01 -1.53 13.16
N VAL A 146 -0.15 -2.08 11.97
CA VAL A 146 -0.55 -1.33 10.77
C VAL A 146 -1.78 -2.00 10.18
N ASP A 147 -2.95 -1.37 10.39
CA ASP A 147 -4.24 -1.88 9.97
C ASP A 147 -4.42 -1.87 8.44
N ASP A 148 -5.49 -2.53 8.00
CA ASP A 148 -5.82 -2.71 6.59
C ASP A 148 -5.78 -1.40 5.79
N PHE A 149 -5.31 -1.49 4.55
CA PHE A 149 -5.24 -0.38 3.60
C PHE A 149 -4.34 0.80 4.01
N ALA A 150 -3.62 0.73 5.12
CA ALA A 150 -2.65 1.76 5.49
C ALA A 150 -1.51 1.87 4.44
N THR A 151 -0.90 3.04 4.37
CA THR A 151 0.20 3.32 3.44
C THR A 151 1.34 4.01 4.16
N LEU A 152 2.50 3.37 4.19
CA LEU A 152 3.75 3.91 4.70
C LEU A 152 4.63 4.27 3.50
N CYS A 153 4.83 5.56 3.28
CA CYS A 153 5.67 6.04 2.18
C CYS A 153 7.17 5.83 2.45
N ALA A 154 7.97 6.04 1.40
CA ALA A 154 9.39 5.71 1.47
C ALA A 154 10.09 6.44 2.63
N GLY A 155 10.97 5.74 3.34
CA GLY A 155 11.75 6.30 4.44
C GLY A 155 10.97 6.59 5.73
N VAL A 156 9.71 6.16 5.86
CA VAL A 156 8.96 6.31 7.11
C VAL A 156 9.63 5.52 8.24
N SER A 157 9.66 6.10 9.44
CA SER A 157 10.16 5.43 10.64
C SER A 157 9.10 5.47 11.74
N LEU A 158 8.69 4.31 12.22
CA LEU A 158 7.77 4.16 13.36
C LEU A 158 8.57 3.76 14.61
N GLY A 159 8.37 4.47 15.72
CA GLY A 159 8.86 4.05 17.04
C GLY A 159 7.97 2.97 17.65
N GLY A 160 8.43 2.28 18.70
CA GLY A 160 7.79 1.04 19.14
C GLY A 160 6.35 1.19 19.63
N GLY A 161 5.49 0.24 19.29
CA GLY A 161 4.08 0.23 19.66
C GLY A 161 3.25 1.31 18.96
N VAL A 162 3.65 1.76 17.77
CA VAL A 162 2.84 2.68 16.97
C VAL A 162 1.69 1.92 16.31
N HIS A 163 0.51 2.54 16.34
CA HIS A 163 -0.67 2.02 15.65
C HIS A 163 -1.03 2.91 14.46
N VAL A 164 -0.91 2.39 13.25
CA VAL A 164 -1.41 3.05 12.03
C VAL A 164 -2.75 2.43 11.67
N ALA A 165 -3.83 3.17 11.92
CA ALA A 165 -5.18 2.69 11.72
C ALA A 165 -5.57 2.61 10.24
N GLU A 166 -6.73 1.97 9.98
CA GLU A 166 -7.21 1.62 8.64
C GLU A 166 -7.09 2.81 7.65
N ALA A 167 -6.48 2.56 6.49
CA ALA A 167 -6.25 3.56 5.44
C ALA A 167 -5.46 4.81 5.87
N GLY A 168 -4.80 4.81 7.04
CA GLY A 168 -3.89 5.85 7.47
C GLY A 168 -2.72 6.01 6.48
N TYR A 169 -2.34 7.25 6.21
CA TYR A 169 -1.29 7.59 5.26
C TYR A 169 -0.13 8.28 5.97
N VAL A 170 1.04 7.67 5.94
CA VAL A 170 2.27 8.23 6.53
C VAL A 170 3.21 8.64 5.41
N GLY A 171 3.38 9.95 5.23
CA GLY A 171 4.09 10.55 4.12
C GLY A 171 5.60 10.29 4.13
N MET A 172 6.24 10.46 2.97
CA MET A 172 7.65 10.14 2.75
C MET A 172 8.56 10.79 3.80
N ASN A 173 9.50 10.03 4.36
CA ASN A 173 10.44 10.48 5.39
C ASN A 173 9.78 11.08 6.66
N ALA A 174 8.52 10.75 6.95
CA ALA A 174 7.90 11.10 8.22
C ALA A 174 8.35 10.13 9.33
N CYS A 175 8.42 10.64 10.56
CA CYS A 175 8.71 9.84 11.74
C CYS A 175 7.58 9.93 12.77
N VAL A 176 7.29 8.82 13.42
CA VAL A 176 6.19 8.68 14.38
C VAL A 176 6.77 8.22 15.71
N ARG A 177 6.51 8.99 16.78
CA ARG A 177 6.97 8.69 18.15
C ARG A 177 6.38 7.37 18.62
N GLU A 178 7.11 6.62 19.44
CA GLU A 178 6.64 5.39 20.08
C GLU A 178 5.30 5.58 20.80
N ARG A 179 4.48 4.52 20.80
CA ARG A 179 3.16 4.48 21.45
C ARG A 179 2.24 5.64 21.03
N THR A 180 2.29 6.02 19.76
CA THR A 180 1.34 6.98 19.18
C THR A 180 0.51 6.35 18.09
N ARG A 181 -0.64 6.95 17.82
CA ARG A 181 -1.59 6.48 16.82
C ARG A 181 -1.68 7.41 15.62
N VAL A 182 -1.65 6.85 14.42
CA VAL A 182 -2.04 7.51 13.17
C VAL A 182 -3.47 7.09 12.85
N GLY A 183 -4.41 8.06 12.87
CA GLY A 183 -5.84 7.77 12.78
C GLY A 183 -6.32 7.19 11.45
N ARG A 184 -7.54 6.64 11.48
CA ARG A 184 -8.21 6.09 10.31
C ARG A 184 -8.37 7.16 9.25
N ASP A 185 -8.06 6.82 7.99
CA ASP A 185 -8.18 7.73 6.84
C ASP A 185 -7.52 9.11 7.08
N SER A 186 -6.53 9.17 7.97
CA SER A 186 -5.76 10.36 8.28
C SER A 186 -4.50 10.44 7.41
N VAL A 187 -3.89 11.62 7.38
CA VAL A 187 -2.68 11.89 6.59
C VAL A 187 -1.65 12.58 7.46
N LEU A 188 -0.52 11.92 7.69
CA LEU A 188 0.71 12.57 8.14
C LEU A 188 1.52 12.98 6.90
N GLY A 189 1.74 14.28 6.72
CA GLY A 189 2.47 14.83 5.58
C GLY A 189 3.92 14.37 5.51
N MET A 190 4.52 14.45 4.32
CA MET A 190 5.94 14.11 4.13
C MET A 190 6.87 14.93 5.04
N GLY A 191 7.94 14.32 5.52
CA GLY A 191 8.95 14.94 6.39
C GLY A 191 8.44 15.34 7.78
N SER A 192 7.26 14.88 8.18
CA SER A 192 6.64 15.33 9.43
C SER A 192 7.10 14.50 10.63
N THR A 193 7.10 15.11 11.81
CA THR A 193 7.43 14.45 13.08
C THR A 193 6.20 14.40 13.96
N LEU A 194 5.55 13.23 14.05
CA LEU A 194 4.34 13.04 14.84
C LEU A 194 4.72 12.72 16.29
N LEU A 195 4.40 13.64 17.20
CA LEU A 195 4.71 13.54 18.63
C LEU A 195 3.49 13.24 19.49
N VAL A 196 2.29 13.19 18.94
CA VAL A 196 1.03 12.90 19.63
C VAL A 196 0.11 12.18 18.67
N ASP A 197 -0.96 11.56 19.16
CA ASP A 197 -1.92 10.87 18.30
C ASP A 197 -2.50 11.82 17.25
N LEU A 198 -2.48 11.37 16.00
CA LEU A 198 -3.13 11.99 14.86
C LEU A 198 -4.60 11.50 14.83
N PRO A 199 -5.60 12.38 15.00
CA PRO A 199 -6.99 11.96 14.97
C PRO A 199 -7.42 11.45 13.59
N ASP A 200 -8.47 10.63 13.57
CA ASP A 200 -9.08 10.11 12.35
C ASP A 200 -9.48 11.25 11.42
N HIS A 201 -9.36 11.02 10.11
CA HIS A 201 -9.74 11.94 9.03
C HIS A 201 -9.01 13.29 9.02
N GLN A 202 -7.99 13.50 9.84
CA GLN A 202 -7.21 14.74 9.86
C GLN A 202 -5.97 14.64 8.97
N THR A 203 -5.53 15.80 8.47
CA THR A 203 -4.24 15.95 7.78
C THR A 203 -3.34 16.84 8.61
N TRP A 204 -2.20 16.32 9.05
CA TRP A 204 -1.20 17.08 9.79
C TRP A 204 0.13 17.07 9.03
N ALA A 205 0.93 18.13 9.16
CA ALA A 205 2.29 18.16 8.63
C ALA A 205 3.23 19.02 9.48
N GLY A 206 4.54 18.90 9.23
CA GLY A 206 5.58 19.73 9.84
C GLY A 206 6.36 19.04 10.97
N ASN A 207 7.32 19.77 11.54
CA ASN A 207 8.14 19.31 12.66
C ASN A 207 8.10 20.36 13.80
N PRO A 208 7.35 20.11 14.89
CA PRO A 208 6.46 18.95 15.09
C PRO A 208 5.20 19.04 14.22
N ALA A 209 4.57 17.89 13.93
CA ALA A 209 3.38 17.83 13.09
C ALA A 209 2.20 18.57 13.72
N ARG A 210 1.47 19.35 12.92
CA ARG A 210 0.27 20.11 13.33
C ARG A 210 -0.82 20.02 12.27
N PRO A 211 -2.10 20.23 12.64
CA PRO A 211 -3.20 20.29 11.67
C PRO A 211 -2.89 21.26 10.53
N LEU A 212 -3.11 20.81 9.30
CA LEU A 212 -3.15 21.70 8.16
C LEU A 212 -4.55 22.34 8.04
N PRO A 213 -4.65 23.60 7.57
CA PRO A 213 -5.93 24.20 7.25
C PRO A 213 -6.67 23.33 6.22
N SER A 214 -7.96 23.10 6.44
CA SER A 214 -8.79 22.47 5.42
C SER A 214 -8.83 23.35 4.17
N SER A 215 -8.62 22.78 2.99
CA SER A 215 -8.64 23.49 1.70
C SER A 215 -10.04 23.98 1.27
N HIS A 216 -10.91 24.33 2.21
CA HIS A 216 -12.28 24.80 1.98
C HIS A 216 -12.49 26.30 2.22
N GLU A 217 -11.44 27.09 2.48
CA GLU A 217 -11.57 28.53 2.79
C GLU A 217 -10.82 29.50 1.85
N GLU A 218 -10.35 29.08 0.68
CA GLU A 218 -9.75 30.01 -0.30
C GLU A 218 -10.49 29.96 -1.65
N SER A 219 -11.69 30.52 -1.68
CA SER A 219 -12.31 31.06 -2.90
C SER A 219 -13.38 32.09 -2.55
N SER A 220 -13.01 33.14 -1.81
CA SER A 220 -13.78 34.40 -1.69
C SER A 220 -12.87 35.50 -1.13
N ALA A 221 -12.03 36.08 -2.00
CA ALA A 221 -11.43 37.39 -1.82
C ALA A 221 -11.23 38.02 -3.20
#